data_AF-A0A1G3TPR4-F1
#
_entry.id   AF-A0A1G3TPR4-F1
#
_cell.length_a   1.000
_cell.length_b   1.000
_cell.length_c   1.000
_cell.angle_alpha   90.00
_cell.angle_beta   90.00
_cell.angle_gamma   90.00
#
_symmetry.space_group_name_H-M   'P 1'
#
loop_
_entity.id
_entity.type
_entity.pdbx_description
1 polymer ?
#
loop_
_entity_poly.entity_id
_entity_poly.type
_entity_poly.pdbx_seq_one_letter_code
_entity_poly.pdbx_strand_id
1 'polypeptide(L)'
;MYNCQTEEQLELQTKLSALQRKTLINWFNKQNVEFQIIIFDEQKNQFFKLKNENVEQKFLPLASFLLAIKIFYGKEQLLKSKNKTQSLCDLAHISRQEVIKNKRTKQKPKLQMLLTLHSVIVKLYENDYSIRDIQKYLQSKHRKSVSHTYLGEYINKYVKGGES
;
A
#
# COMPACT_ATOMS: atom_id res chain seq x y z
N MET A 1 -2.25 -43.97 -25.25
CA MET A 1 -1.88 -44.22 -23.84
C MET A 1 -0.73 -43.33 -23.31
N TYR A 2 0.08 -42.67 -24.15
CA TYR A 2 1.21 -41.85 -23.69
C TYR A 2 0.87 -40.54 -22.94
N ASN A 3 -0.31 -39.95 -23.15
CA ASN A 3 -0.66 -38.65 -22.53
C ASN A 3 -1.01 -38.76 -21.03
N CYS A 4 -1.59 -39.88 -20.58
CA CYS A 4 -2.07 -40.02 -19.20
C CYS A 4 -0.91 -40.04 -18.18
N GLN A 5 0.14 -40.81 -18.47
CA GLN A 5 1.32 -40.93 -17.58
C GLN A 5 2.09 -39.61 -17.44
N THR A 6 2.14 -38.82 -18.51
CA THR A 6 2.85 -37.54 -18.55
C THR A 6 2.12 -36.47 -17.73
N GLU A 7 0.79 -36.47 -17.77
CA GLU A 7 -0.05 -35.55 -16.97
C GLU A 7 -0.05 -35.89 -15.49
N GLU A 8 -0.02 -37.18 -15.14
CA GLU A 8 0.07 -37.68 -13.76
C GLU A 8 1.43 -37.35 -13.12
N GLN A 9 2.54 -37.52 -13.86
CA GLN A 9 3.88 -37.14 -13.38
C GLN A 9 3.98 -35.63 -13.10
N LEU A 10 3.40 -34.80 -13.97
CA LEU A 10 3.36 -33.35 -13.76
C LEU A 10 2.49 -32.97 -12.56
N GLU A 11 1.38 -33.67 -12.35
CA GLU A 11 0.51 -33.46 -11.20
C GLU A 11 1.20 -33.84 -9.88
N LEU A 12 1.95 -34.94 -9.86
CA LEU A 12 2.80 -35.33 -8.72
C LEU A 12 3.80 -34.24 -8.33
N GLN A 13 4.45 -33.62 -9.31
CA GLN A 13 5.48 -32.60 -9.08
C GLN A 13 4.90 -31.25 -8.65
N THR A 14 3.76 -30.85 -9.23
CA THR A 14 3.19 -29.50 -9.01
C THR A 14 2.05 -29.47 -7.99
N LYS A 15 1.47 -30.63 -7.68
CA LYS A 15 0.22 -30.78 -6.92
C LYS A 15 -0.90 -29.91 -7.52
N LEU A 16 -0.96 -29.87 -8.85
CA LEU A 16 -1.94 -29.10 -9.62
C LEU A 16 -2.72 -30.04 -10.54
N SER A 17 -4.04 -30.11 -10.34
CA SER A 17 -4.92 -30.89 -11.21
C SER A 17 -5.05 -30.26 -12.60
N ALA A 18 -5.48 -31.04 -13.59
CA ALA A 18 -5.69 -30.56 -14.96
C ALA A 18 -6.57 -29.29 -15.03
N LEU A 19 -7.64 -29.24 -14.23
CA LEU A 19 -8.54 -28.08 -14.15
C LEU A 19 -7.85 -26.85 -13.56
N GLN A 20 -7.03 -27.04 -12.51
CA GLN A 20 -6.26 -25.96 -11.91
C GLN A 20 -5.21 -25.42 -12.88
N ARG A 21 -4.49 -26.29 -13.59
CA ARG A 21 -3.53 -25.89 -14.63
C ARG A 21 -4.19 -25.02 -15.70
N LYS A 22 -5.35 -25.44 -16.22
CA LYS A 22 -6.13 -24.67 -17.20
C LYS A 22 -6.57 -23.30 -16.65
N THR A 23 -7.00 -23.26 -15.40
CA THR A 23 -7.44 -22.02 -14.74
C THR A 23 -6.28 -21.03 -14.59
N LEU A 24 -5.11 -21.50 -14.15
CA LEU A 24 -3.91 -20.70 -13.99
C LEU A 24 -3.43 -20.14 -15.34
N ILE A 25 -3.39 -20.97 -16.39
CA ILE A 25 -2.99 -20.53 -17.74
C ILE A 25 -3.97 -19.48 -18.27
N ASN A 26 -5.28 -19.72 -18.15
CA ASN A 26 -6.29 -18.76 -18.59
C ASN A 26 -6.21 -17.43 -17.83
N TRP A 27 -5.86 -17.48 -16.55
CA TRP A 27 -5.64 -16.28 -15.75
C TRP A 27 -4.37 -15.54 -16.18
N PHE A 28 -3.28 -16.27 -16.43
CA PHE A 28 -2.01 -15.71 -16.92
C PHE A 28 -2.19 -14.99 -18.27
N ASN A 29 -2.92 -15.61 -19.20
CA ASN A 29 -3.21 -15.04 -20.53
C ASN A 29 -4.00 -13.72 -20.48
N LYS A 30 -4.64 -13.41 -19.35
CA LYS A 30 -5.38 -12.16 -19.15
C LYS A 30 -4.54 -11.05 -18.51
N GLN A 31 -3.31 -11.34 -18.08
CA GLN A 31 -2.43 -10.37 -17.45
C GLN A 31 -1.72 -9.49 -18.48
N ASN A 32 -1.36 -8.27 -18.08
CA ASN A 32 -0.56 -7.37 -18.92
C ASN A 32 0.90 -7.87 -19.06
N VAL A 33 1.62 -7.34 -20.05
CA VAL A 33 2.98 -7.79 -20.39
C VAL A 33 3.97 -7.59 -19.22
N GLU A 34 3.89 -6.47 -18.53
CA GLU A 34 4.74 -6.16 -17.37
C GLU A 34 4.61 -7.22 -16.27
N PHE A 35 3.38 -7.64 -15.99
CA PHE A 35 3.09 -8.66 -14.99
C PHE A 35 3.49 -10.05 -15.46
N GLN A 36 3.37 -10.34 -16.75
CA GLN A 36 3.90 -11.58 -17.33
C GLN A 36 5.43 -11.67 -17.15
N ILE A 37 6.16 -10.56 -17.35
CA ILE A 37 7.63 -10.50 -17.11
C ILE A 37 7.95 -10.82 -15.65
N ILE A 38 7.22 -10.25 -14.69
CA ILE A 38 7.40 -10.53 -13.25
C ILE A 38 7.19 -12.02 -12.96
N ILE A 39 6.19 -12.65 -13.57
CA ILE A 39 5.95 -14.09 -13.43
C ILE A 39 7.12 -14.90 -13.99
N PHE A 40 7.71 -14.50 -15.11
CA PHE A 40 8.89 -15.16 -15.68
C PHE A 40 10.13 -15.03 -14.80
N ASP A 41 10.31 -13.91 -14.09
CA ASP A 41 11.39 -13.80 -13.12
C ASP A 41 11.17 -14.70 -11.91
N GLU A 42 9.94 -14.83 -11.42
CA GLU A 42 9.62 -15.79 -10.36
C GLU A 42 9.73 -17.24 -10.84
N GLN A 43 9.44 -17.52 -12.12
CA GLN A 43 9.65 -18.85 -12.71
C GLN A 43 11.12 -19.27 -12.56
N LYS A 44 12.09 -18.38 -12.80
CA LYS A 44 13.51 -18.71 -12.61
C LYS A 44 13.78 -19.17 -11.18
N ASN A 45 13.21 -18.47 -10.19
CA ASN A 45 13.35 -18.85 -8.78
C ASN A 45 12.76 -20.24 -8.50
N GLN A 46 11.58 -20.54 -9.03
CA GLN A 46 10.94 -21.84 -8.86
C GLN A 46 11.69 -22.95 -9.61
N PHE A 47 12.27 -22.64 -10.76
CA PHE A 47 13.09 -23.57 -11.53
C PHE A 47 14.31 -24.03 -10.73
N PHE A 48 15.04 -23.11 -10.07
CA PHE A 48 16.17 -23.48 -9.23
C PHE A 48 15.75 -24.31 -8.01
N LYS A 49 14.60 -24.00 -7.39
CA LYS A 49 14.06 -24.81 -6.28
C LYS A 49 13.76 -26.24 -6.71
N LEU A 50 12.99 -26.40 -7.78
CA LEU A 50 12.64 -27.74 -8.29
C LEU A 50 13.87 -28.50 -8.81
N LYS A 51 14.88 -27.80 -9.33
CA LYS A 51 16.14 -28.42 -9.75
C LYS A 51 16.87 -29.07 -8.57
N ASN A 52 16.83 -28.44 -7.41
CA ASN A 52 17.43 -28.98 -6.17
C ASN A 52 16.62 -30.16 -5.61
N GLU A 53 15.34 -30.29 -5.97
CA GLU A 53 14.45 -31.38 -5.55
C GLU A 53 14.54 -32.62 -6.47
N ASN A 54 15.53 -32.68 -7.38
CA ASN A 54 15.76 -33.79 -8.33
C ASN A 54 14.54 -34.08 -9.24
N VAL A 55 13.78 -33.05 -9.58
CA VAL A 55 12.66 -33.17 -10.52
C VAL A 55 13.16 -33.46 -11.94
N GLU A 56 12.48 -34.35 -12.66
CA GLU A 56 12.82 -34.69 -14.04
C GLU A 56 12.91 -33.44 -14.93
N GLN A 57 14.06 -33.30 -15.61
CA GLN A 57 14.42 -32.10 -16.36
C GLN A 57 13.40 -31.73 -17.45
N LYS A 58 12.70 -32.73 -18.02
CA LYS A 58 11.67 -32.55 -19.05
C LYS A 58 10.45 -31.77 -18.57
N PHE A 59 10.10 -31.87 -17.29
CA PHE A 59 8.94 -31.18 -16.71
C PHE A 59 9.30 -29.87 -16.03
N LEU A 60 10.58 -29.70 -15.68
CA LEU A 60 11.07 -28.60 -14.89
C LEU A 60 10.66 -27.19 -15.39
N PRO A 61 10.71 -26.88 -16.71
CA PRO A 61 10.28 -25.57 -17.20
C PRO A 61 8.78 -25.32 -17.01
N LEU A 62 7.95 -26.33 -17.30
CA LEU A 62 6.50 -26.22 -17.19
C LEU A 62 6.03 -26.22 -15.73
N ALA A 63 6.62 -27.08 -14.90
CA ALA A 63 6.32 -27.15 -13.48
C ALA A 63 6.66 -25.85 -12.76
N SER A 64 7.86 -25.30 -13.00
CA SER A 64 8.28 -24.01 -12.44
C SER A 64 7.37 -22.86 -12.89
N PHE A 65 6.94 -22.87 -14.15
CA PHE A 65 6.02 -21.87 -14.69
C PHE A 65 4.65 -21.93 -14.01
N LEU A 66 4.05 -23.12 -13.92
CA LEU A 66 2.76 -23.32 -13.26
C LEU A 66 2.80 -22.93 -11.78
N LEU A 67 3.89 -23.23 -11.08
CA LEU A 67 4.08 -22.82 -9.69
C LEU A 67 4.22 -21.31 -9.54
N ALA A 68 4.96 -20.64 -10.44
CA ALA A 68 5.08 -19.19 -10.44
C ALA A 68 3.71 -18.53 -10.62
N ILE A 69 2.91 -18.99 -11.59
CA ILE A 69 1.53 -18.49 -11.78
C ILE A 69 0.70 -18.73 -10.52
N LYS A 70 0.78 -19.92 -9.91
CA LYS A 70 0.03 -20.28 -8.69
C LYS A 70 0.30 -19.32 -7.54
N ILE A 71 1.55 -18.89 -7.35
CA ILE A 71 1.94 -17.95 -6.29
C ILE A 71 1.20 -16.62 -6.46
N PHE A 72 1.25 -16.03 -7.67
CA PHE A 72 0.61 -14.73 -7.91
C PHE A 72 -0.91 -14.82 -7.96
N TYR A 73 -1.44 -15.88 -8.56
CA TYR A 73 -2.87 -16.16 -8.53
C TYR A 73 -3.39 -16.26 -7.08
N GLY A 74 -2.68 -16.99 -6.21
CA GLY A 74 -3.01 -17.10 -4.79
C GLY A 74 -2.97 -15.75 -4.06
N LYS A 75 -1.95 -14.93 -4.32
CA LYS A 75 -1.86 -13.55 -3.79
C LYS A 75 -3.06 -12.71 -4.21
N GLU A 76 -3.45 -12.75 -5.48
CA GLU A 76 -4.61 -12.00 -5.97
C GLU A 76 -5.92 -12.50 -5.34
N GLN A 77 -6.13 -13.81 -5.27
CA GLN A 77 -7.32 -14.37 -4.62
C GLN A 77 -7.40 -14.00 -3.15
N LEU A 78 -6.27 -13.95 -2.45
CA LEU A 78 -6.20 -13.53 -1.05
C LEU A 78 -6.51 -12.03 -0.88
N LEU A 79 -6.06 -11.18 -1.80
CA LEU A 79 -6.45 -9.77 -1.82
C LEU A 79 -7.96 -9.62 -2.08
N LYS A 80 -8.49 -10.38 -3.04
CA LYS A 80 -9.94 -10.41 -3.34
C LYS A 80 -10.76 -10.95 -2.18
N SER A 81 -10.27 -11.95 -1.45
CA SER A 81 -10.99 -12.52 -0.30
C SER A 81 -10.99 -11.59 0.91
N LYS A 82 -9.87 -10.90 1.18
CA LYS A 82 -9.79 -9.86 2.23
C LYS A 82 -10.69 -8.66 1.93
N ASN A 83 -10.88 -8.35 0.66
CA ASN A 83 -11.76 -7.28 0.20
C ASN A 83 -13.20 -7.75 -0.10
N LYS A 84 -13.53 -9.03 0.14
CA LYS A 84 -14.81 -9.64 -0.27
C LYS A 84 -16.01 -9.10 0.50
N THR A 85 -15.77 -8.58 1.70
CA THR A 85 -16.78 -7.89 2.52
C THR A 85 -16.93 -6.41 2.17
N GLN A 86 -16.09 -5.87 1.29
CA GLN A 86 -16.25 -4.53 0.74
C GLN A 86 -16.87 -4.68 -0.64
N SER A 87 -18.18 -4.46 -0.73
CA SER A 87 -18.84 -4.38 -2.03
C SER A 87 -18.24 -3.24 -2.86
N LEU A 88 -18.36 -3.30 -4.19
CA LEU A 88 -18.01 -2.16 -5.04
C LEU A 88 -18.76 -0.88 -4.62
N CYS A 89 -19.95 -1.02 -4.04
CA CYS A 89 -20.67 0.08 -3.39
C CYS A 89 -19.93 0.60 -2.17
N ASP A 90 -19.40 -0.26 -1.31
CA ASP A 90 -18.61 0.14 -0.13
C ASP A 90 -17.29 0.77 -0.55
N LEU A 91 -16.62 0.29 -1.60
CA LEU A 91 -15.42 0.95 -2.15
C LEU A 91 -15.75 2.28 -2.83
N ALA A 92 -16.90 2.41 -3.50
CA ALA A 92 -17.39 3.68 -4.03
C ALA A 92 -17.79 4.64 -2.90
N HIS A 93 -18.29 4.12 -1.78
CA HIS A 93 -18.67 4.89 -0.60
C HIS A 93 -17.45 5.30 0.22
N ILE A 94 -16.47 4.42 0.36
CA ILE A 94 -15.15 4.70 0.96
C ILE A 94 -14.41 5.69 0.06
N SER A 95 -14.33 5.50 -1.25
CA SER A 95 -13.69 6.48 -2.14
C SER A 95 -14.44 7.81 -2.16
N ARG A 96 -15.78 7.86 -2.06
CA ARG A 96 -16.50 9.12 -1.85
C ARG A 96 -16.21 9.73 -0.48
N GLN A 97 -16.24 8.95 0.59
CA GLN A 97 -15.98 9.42 1.96
C GLN A 97 -14.52 9.82 2.15
N GLU A 98 -13.58 9.15 1.50
CA GLU A 98 -12.16 9.46 1.44
C GLU A 98 -11.89 10.61 0.49
N VAL A 99 -12.59 10.78 -0.63
CA VAL A 99 -12.51 12.01 -1.45
C VAL A 99 -13.14 13.19 -0.70
N ILE A 100 -14.14 12.96 0.16
CA ILE A 100 -14.72 13.99 1.04
C ILE A 100 -13.80 14.29 2.23
N LYS A 101 -13.14 13.29 2.85
CA LYS A 101 -12.16 13.45 3.95
C LYS A 101 -10.78 13.96 3.46
N ASN A 102 -10.32 13.48 2.31
CA ASN A 102 -9.06 13.84 1.62
C ASN A 102 -9.25 14.91 0.55
N LYS A 103 -10.43 15.51 0.40
CA LYS A 103 -10.53 16.92 0.01
C LYS A 103 -9.82 17.68 1.11
N ARG A 104 -8.49 17.72 1.01
CA ARG A 104 -7.64 18.66 1.72
C ARG A 104 -8.18 20.01 1.30
N THR A 105 -9.10 20.57 2.08
CA THR A 105 -9.33 22.00 2.10
C THR A 105 -7.93 22.56 2.19
N LYS A 106 -7.47 23.27 1.15
CA LYS A 106 -6.12 23.85 1.13
C LYS A 106 -5.96 24.54 2.47
N GLN A 107 -5.19 23.95 3.39
CA GLN A 107 -5.04 24.54 4.71
C GLN A 107 -4.46 25.92 4.46
N LYS A 108 -5.10 26.96 5.01
CA LYS A 108 -4.66 28.33 4.79
C LYS A 108 -3.15 28.37 5.07
N PRO A 109 -2.29 28.88 4.15
CA PRO A 109 -0.83 28.76 4.26
C PRO A 109 -0.26 29.16 5.63
N LYS A 110 -0.93 30.09 6.32
CA LYS A 110 -0.60 30.53 7.69
C LYS A 110 -0.77 29.44 8.75
N LEU A 111 -1.83 28.61 8.67
CA LEU A 111 -2.06 27.51 9.61
C LEU A 111 -1.00 26.43 9.45
N GLN A 112 -0.69 26.05 8.21
CA GLN A 112 0.31 25.04 7.91
C GLN A 112 1.69 25.46 8.44
N MET A 113 2.05 26.73 8.28
CA MET A 113 3.28 27.29 8.83
C MET A 113 3.32 27.24 10.37
N LEU A 114 2.21 27.55 11.06
CA LEU A 114 2.14 27.44 12.52
C LEU A 114 2.25 25.99 12.99
N LEU A 115 1.61 25.04 12.28
CA LEU A 115 1.75 23.60 12.53
C LEU A 115 3.19 23.12 12.37
N THR A 116 3.94 23.63 11.39
CA THR A 116 5.37 23.33 11.24
C THR A 116 6.20 23.83 12.43
N LEU A 117 5.80 24.95 13.03
CA LEU A 117 6.48 25.56 14.18
C LEU A 117 5.84 25.16 15.52
N HIS A 118 4.95 24.17 15.53
CA HIS A 118 4.13 23.83 16.69
C HIS A 118 4.98 23.54 17.93
N SER A 119 6.00 22.70 17.82
CA SER A 119 6.88 22.37 18.95
C SER A 119 7.63 23.58 19.52
N VAL A 120 7.93 24.59 18.69
CA VAL A 120 8.56 25.83 19.16
C VAL A 120 7.55 26.68 19.91
N ILE A 121 6.33 26.81 19.37
CA ILE A 121 5.24 27.57 19.99
C ILE A 121 4.84 26.97 21.33
N VAL A 122 4.69 25.63 21.41
CA VAL A 122 4.37 24.92 22.66
C VAL A 122 5.43 25.20 23.71
N LYS A 123 6.72 25.02 23.39
CA LYS A 123 7.81 25.30 24.32
C LYS A 123 7.79 26.75 24.80
N LEU A 124 7.61 27.72 23.92
CA LEU A 124 7.58 29.13 24.33
C LEU A 124 6.37 29.41 25.23
N TYR A 125 5.22 28.82 24.91
CA TYR A 125 4.00 28.97 25.70
C TYR A 125 4.10 28.32 27.08
N GLU A 126 4.70 27.12 27.18
CA GLU A 126 4.98 26.42 28.45
C GLU A 126 6.01 27.16 29.31
N ASN A 127 6.87 27.99 28.70
CA ASN A 127 7.81 28.86 29.42
C ASN A 127 7.20 30.25 29.74
N ASP A 128 5.87 30.34 29.83
CA ASP A 128 5.11 31.55 30.20
C ASP A 128 5.34 32.80 29.32
N TYR A 129 5.80 32.63 28.08
CA TYR A 129 5.90 33.76 27.16
C TYR A 129 4.52 34.26 26.73
N SER A 130 4.33 35.58 26.74
CA SER A 130 3.09 36.17 26.26
C SER A 130 2.93 35.93 24.75
N ILE A 131 1.69 35.90 24.25
CA ILE A 131 1.41 35.70 22.82
C ILE A 131 2.12 36.76 21.95
N ARG A 132 2.30 37.98 22.47
CA ARG A 132 3.03 39.06 21.77
C ARG A 132 4.53 38.77 21.69
N ASP A 133 5.10 38.14 22.71
CA ASP A 133 6.52 37.78 22.73
C ASP A 133 6.80 36.57 21.85
N ILE A 134 5.91 35.59 21.84
CA ILE A 134 5.96 34.46 20.89
C ILE A 134 5.87 34.99 19.45
N GLN A 135 4.97 35.94 19.18
CA GLN A 135 4.86 36.58 17.86
C GLN A 135 6.17 37.26 17.44
N LYS A 136 6.78 38.06 18.32
CA LYS A 136 8.07 38.71 18.06
C LYS A 136 9.18 37.68 17.83
N TYR A 137 9.19 36.59 18.59
CA TYR A 137 10.16 35.50 18.44
C TYR A 137 10.03 34.81 17.07
N LEU A 138 8.81 34.49 16.64
CA LEU A 138 8.57 33.91 15.32
C LEU A 138 9.00 34.85 14.18
N GLN A 139 8.80 36.16 14.36
CA GLN A 139 9.20 37.16 13.39
C GLN A 139 10.73 37.34 13.33
N SER A 140 11.43 37.33 14.47
CA SER A 140 12.88 37.57 14.53
C SER A 140 13.71 36.31 14.20
N LYS A 141 13.38 35.15 14.80
CA LYS A 141 14.14 33.90 14.64
C LYS A 141 13.73 33.10 13.41
N HIS A 142 12.44 33.09 13.07
CA HIS A 142 11.91 32.26 11.98
C HIS A 142 11.48 33.07 10.75
N ARG A 143 11.61 34.41 10.78
CA ARG A 143 11.20 35.33 9.71
C ARG A 143 9.75 35.12 9.26
N LYS A 144 8.87 34.72 10.19
CA LYS A 144 7.46 34.46 9.93
C LYS A 144 6.61 35.55 10.56
N SER A 145 5.84 36.26 9.73
CA SER A 145 4.92 37.30 10.19
C SER A 145 3.53 36.72 10.41
N VAL A 146 3.04 36.79 11.65
CA VAL A 146 1.70 36.38 12.08
C VAL A 146 1.18 37.42 13.05
N SER A 147 -0.10 37.75 12.99
CA SER A 147 -0.74 38.62 14.00
C SER A 147 -0.87 37.89 15.33
N HIS A 148 -0.58 38.57 16.44
CA HIS A 148 -0.80 38.03 17.79
C HIS A 148 -2.22 37.45 17.99
N THR A 149 -3.26 38.05 17.41
CA THR A 149 -4.65 37.56 17.49
C THR A 149 -4.79 36.14 16.90
N TYR A 150 -4.30 35.93 15.68
CA TYR A 150 -4.30 34.62 15.01
C TYR A 150 -3.44 33.58 15.73
N LEU A 151 -2.33 34.02 16.34
CA LEU A 151 -1.49 33.14 17.16
C LEU A 151 -2.21 32.71 18.46
N GLY A 152 -2.99 33.62 19.06
CA GLY A 152 -3.82 33.30 20.22
C GLY A 152 -4.93 32.29 19.91
N GLU A 153 -5.62 32.46 18.78
CA GLU A 153 -6.60 31.48 18.28
C GLU A 153 -5.95 30.10 18.09
N TYR A 154 -4.75 30.07 17.53
CA TYR A 154 -3.99 28.83 17.33
C TYR A 154 -3.62 28.16 18.65
N ILE A 155 -3.09 28.90 19.63
CA ILE A 155 -2.70 28.37 20.94
C ILE A 155 -3.92 27.82 21.67
N ASN A 156 -5.03 28.56 21.69
CA ASN A 156 -6.26 28.09 22.34
C ASN A 156 -6.79 26.80 21.70
N LYS A 157 -6.73 26.68 20.37
CA LYS A 157 -7.26 25.52 19.66
C LYS A 157 -6.36 24.29 19.70
N TYR A 158 -5.05 24.46 19.57
CA TYR A 158 -4.10 23.37 19.32
C TYR A 158 -3.10 23.12 20.47
N VAL A 159 -2.93 24.07 21.39
CA VAL A 159 -1.99 23.94 22.53
C VAL A 159 -2.76 23.70 23.82
N LYS A 160 -3.83 24.46 24.08
CA LYS A 160 -4.67 24.26 25.27
C LYS A 160 -5.62 23.05 25.15
N GLY A 161 -5.77 22.50 23.95
CA GLY A 161 -6.80 21.52 23.63
C GLY A 161 -8.17 22.17 23.67
N GLY A 162 -8.74 22.50 22.51
CA GLY A 162 -10.04 23.16 22.45
C GLY A 162 -11.14 22.34 23.12
N GLU A 163 -11.50 22.67 24.35
CA GLU A 163 -12.84 22.44 24.87
C GLU A 163 -13.76 23.47 24.22
N SER A 164 -14.60 22.98 23.30
CA SER A 164 -15.86 23.60 22.90
C SER A 164 -16.91 22.51 22.91
#